data_AF-A0A3B4TMI4-F1
#
_entry.id   AF-A0A3B4TMI4-F1
#
_cell.length_a   1.000
_cell.length_b   1.000
_cell.length_c   1.000
_cell.angle_alpha   90.00
_cell.angle_beta   90.00
_cell.angle_gamma   90.00
#
_symmetry.space_group_name_H-M   'P 1'
#
loop_
_entity.id
_entity.type
_entity.pdbx_description
1 polymer ?
#
loop_
_entity_poly.entity_id
_entity_poly.type
_entity_poly.pdbx_seq_one_letter_code
_entity_poly.pdbx_strand_id
1 'polypeptide(L)'
;MRHTDVCECVSVCLQGVSRAVGCQLLLCTTHFTICPQIITALQSLSACFGSLCCSSSCAHMNLVLTAGDCSQVFADGNVASGLYVIRPDGSPTALTVYCDMNNGGGWTVFQRRRDGKESFDRSWVEYKHGFGDLHSPDGEFWLGNDPLHYLTSQGNYDLRINMEDFEGNQRYAEYKNFKVDDEKVKQTHYQLHLEEFTGNAGDALADAHTLSPGGKKWANPGLGSSGVKFSTFDQPNNEADSQCVRLSKSGWWFSRCDSGNLNGHYYKGPYEAMTNDGVVWYTWHGWWYSIKSVVMMVRAVNIDACFDEKREY
;
A
#
# COMPACT_ATOMS: atom_id res chain seq x y z
N MET A 1 -45.02 20.69 26.27
CA MET A 1 -45.22 19.23 26.16
C MET A 1 -45.94 18.96 24.85
N ARG A 2 -45.26 18.22 23.95
CA ARG A 2 -45.71 17.49 22.75
C ARG A 2 -46.46 18.24 21.63
N HIS A 3 -45.69 18.49 20.57
CA HIS A 3 -46.09 18.38 19.17
C HIS A 3 -46.31 16.91 18.78
N THR A 4 -47.26 16.68 17.89
CA THR A 4 -47.24 15.62 16.86
C THR A 4 -48.18 16.03 15.74
N ASP A 5 -47.64 16.29 14.55
CA ASP A 5 -48.36 16.10 13.30
C ASP A 5 -47.37 15.49 12.29
N VAL A 6 -47.78 14.34 11.76
CA VAL A 6 -47.03 13.43 10.90
C VAL A 6 -47.36 13.79 9.44
N CYS A 7 -46.35 13.96 8.59
CA CYS A 7 -46.52 13.99 7.14
C CYS A 7 -45.83 12.76 6.54
N GLU A 8 -46.62 11.80 6.05
CA GLU A 8 -46.16 10.67 5.24
C GLU A 8 -45.89 11.13 3.80
N CYS A 9 -44.73 10.77 3.26
CA CYS A 9 -44.43 10.86 1.82
C CYS A 9 -44.60 9.47 1.19
N VAL A 10 -45.64 9.30 0.39
CA VAL A 10 -45.85 8.09 -0.42
C VAL A 10 -44.96 8.16 -1.66
N SER A 11 -44.05 7.19 -1.79
CA SER A 11 -43.32 6.93 -3.05
C SER A 11 -44.20 6.10 -3.98
N VAL A 12 -44.46 6.59 -5.19
CA VAL A 12 -44.94 5.79 -6.31
C VAL A 12 -43.86 5.76 -7.37
N CYS A 13 -43.22 4.60 -7.51
CA CYS A 13 -42.40 4.26 -8.68
C CYS A 13 -43.31 3.95 -9.86
N LEU A 14 -43.04 4.55 -11.03
CA LEU A 14 -43.46 4.02 -12.32
C LEU A 14 -42.23 3.79 -13.20
N GLN A 15 -42.08 2.53 -13.59
CA GLN A 15 -41.05 2.02 -14.49
C GLN A 15 -41.35 2.42 -15.95
N GLY A 16 -40.31 2.75 -16.72
CA GLY A 16 -40.21 2.28 -18.10
C GLY A 16 -40.01 3.30 -19.23
N VAL A 17 -38.92 3.07 -19.98
CA VAL A 17 -38.73 3.27 -21.44
C VAL A 17 -38.14 4.60 -21.95
N SER A 18 -36.82 4.54 -22.19
CA SER A 18 -36.10 4.85 -23.45
C SER A 18 -36.20 6.23 -24.15
N ARG A 19 -34.99 6.72 -24.46
CA ARG A 19 -34.56 7.59 -25.59
C ARG A 19 -34.77 9.10 -25.50
N ALA A 20 -33.71 9.76 -25.96
CA ALA A 20 -33.52 11.19 -26.15
C ALA A 20 -34.69 11.91 -26.82
N VAL A 21 -34.85 13.20 -26.52
CA VAL A 21 -34.84 14.36 -27.44
C VAL A 21 -35.13 15.62 -26.60
N GLY A 22 -34.44 16.71 -26.92
CA GLY A 22 -34.47 17.97 -26.18
C GLY A 22 -35.85 18.61 -26.07
N CYS A 23 -36.04 19.37 -25.00
CA CYS A 23 -37.22 20.20 -24.80
C CYS A 23 -36.80 21.66 -24.76
N GLN A 24 -37.13 22.37 -25.83
CA GLN A 24 -37.00 23.81 -26.01
C GLN A 24 -38.37 24.40 -25.68
N LEU A 25 -38.50 25.27 -24.67
CA LEU A 25 -39.72 26.06 -24.51
C LEU A 25 -39.44 27.47 -23.99
N LEU A 26 -40.20 28.39 -24.59
CA LEU A 26 -39.99 29.82 -24.71
C LEU A 26 -40.21 30.61 -23.40
N LEU A 27 -39.52 31.75 -23.33
CA LEU A 27 -39.73 32.85 -22.39
C LEU A 27 -41.11 33.51 -22.58
N CYS A 28 -41.74 33.89 -21.47
CA CYS A 28 -42.77 34.93 -21.44
C CYS A 28 -42.51 35.85 -20.23
N THR A 29 -42.21 37.11 -20.51
CA THR A 29 -41.98 38.19 -19.55
C THR A 29 -43.27 38.95 -19.30
N THR A 30 -43.62 39.26 -18.04
CA THR A 30 -44.36 40.50 -17.69
C THR A 30 -44.13 40.87 -16.22
N HIS A 31 -43.85 42.17 -16.03
CA HIS A 31 -43.60 42.94 -14.81
C HIS A 31 -44.67 42.84 -13.71
N PHE A 32 -44.29 43.05 -12.45
CA PHE A 32 -44.96 44.00 -11.54
C PHE A 32 -44.04 44.48 -10.39
N THR A 33 -44.43 45.62 -9.83
CA THR A 33 -43.65 46.74 -9.31
C THR A 33 -43.45 46.72 -7.78
N ILE A 34 -42.44 47.45 -7.33
CA ILE A 34 -41.92 47.61 -5.96
C ILE A 34 -42.91 48.32 -5.02
N CYS A 35 -42.91 47.95 -3.72
CA CYS A 35 -43.29 48.84 -2.61
C CYS A 35 -42.20 48.76 -1.51
N PRO A 36 -41.52 49.86 -1.13
CA PRO A 36 -40.41 49.84 -0.18
C PRO A 36 -40.79 50.55 1.13
N GLN A 37 -40.82 49.87 2.28
CA GLN A 37 -40.59 50.45 3.62
C GLN A 37 -40.39 49.32 4.64
N ILE A 38 -39.14 49.02 5.00
CA ILE A 38 -38.59 48.98 6.37
C ILE A 38 -37.11 48.63 6.20
N ILE A 39 -36.28 49.64 6.52
CA ILE A 39 -34.82 49.63 6.45
C ILE A 39 -34.29 49.27 7.85
N THR A 40 -33.08 48.68 7.86
CA THR A 40 -32.17 48.36 8.99
C THR A 40 -32.32 46.98 9.62
N ALA A 41 -31.26 46.22 9.93
CA ALA A 41 -29.85 46.26 9.55
C ALA A 41 -29.22 44.93 10.02
N LEU A 42 -28.49 44.24 9.13
CA LEU A 42 -27.31 43.39 9.40
C LEU A 42 -26.75 42.95 8.03
N GLN A 43 -26.01 43.86 7.38
CA GLN A 43 -24.98 43.54 6.38
C GLN A 43 -23.70 43.25 7.19
N SER A 44 -22.80 42.33 6.85
CA SER A 44 -22.22 41.89 5.56
C SER A 44 -21.21 40.75 5.89
N LEU A 45 -20.71 39.84 5.06
CA LEU A 45 -20.79 39.39 3.64
C LEU A 45 -19.92 38.09 3.61
N SER A 46 -20.11 37.03 2.80
CA SER A 46 -20.55 36.89 1.41
C SER A 46 -21.59 35.75 1.27
N ALA A 47 -22.78 35.94 0.70
CA ALA A 47 -23.11 36.25 -0.70
C ALA A 47 -22.64 35.17 -1.70
N CYS A 48 -23.58 34.31 -2.12
CA CYS A 48 -23.77 33.86 -3.50
C CYS A 48 -25.14 33.14 -3.64
N PHE A 49 -26.24 33.91 -3.68
CA PHE A 49 -27.41 33.53 -4.46
C PHE A 49 -27.46 34.48 -5.66
N GLY A 50 -27.10 33.96 -6.82
CA GLY A 50 -27.04 34.71 -8.07
C GLY A 50 -27.15 33.73 -9.23
N SER A 51 -28.39 33.49 -9.66
CA SER A 51 -28.64 33.00 -11.01
C SER A 51 -28.31 34.13 -11.97
N LEU A 52 -27.11 34.13 -12.57
CA LEU A 52 -26.79 34.67 -13.90
C LEU A 52 -25.31 34.43 -14.23
N CYS A 53 -25.06 33.43 -15.07
CA CYS A 53 -24.01 33.30 -16.09
C CYS A 53 -23.75 31.81 -16.36
N CYS A 54 -24.67 31.17 -17.08
CA CYS A 54 -24.34 29.94 -17.81
C CYS A 54 -23.66 30.36 -19.13
N SER A 55 -22.45 30.90 -19.01
CA SER A 55 -21.54 31.12 -20.13
C SER A 55 -20.53 29.98 -20.12
N SER A 56 -20.77 29.02 -21.01
CA SER A 56 -19.79 28.20 -21.72
C SER A 56 -18.41 28.07 -21.06
N SER A 57 -18.34 27.24 -20.01
CA SER A 57 -17.22 26.36 -19.65
C SER A 57 -17.33 26.05 -18.15
N CYS A 58 -18.10 25.02 -17.79
CA CYS A 58 -17.71 24.24 -16.63
C CYS A 58 -16.38 23.60 -16.99
N ALA A 59 -15.26 24.30 -16.73
CA ALA A 59 -13.99 23.64 -16.60
C ALA A 59 -14.21 22.60 -15.51
N HIS A 60 -14.42 21.35 -15.91
CA HIS A 60 -14.16 20.22 -15.06
C HIS A 60 -12.69 20.39 -14.70
N MET A 61 -12.41 21.00 -13.55
CA MET A 61 -11.22 20.64 -12.82
C MET A 61 -11.40 19.16 -12.52
N ASN A 62 -10.97 18.32 -13.48
CA ASN A 62 -10.54 16.98 -13.16
C ASN A 62 -9.37 17.22 -12.20
N LEU A 63 -9.69 17.29 -10.91
CA LEU A 63 -8.73 16.97 -9.89
C LEU A 63 -8.35 15.53 -10.22
N VAL A 64 -7.26 15.34 -10.94
CA VAL A 64 -6.66 14.02 -11.10
C VAL A 64 -6.15 13.68 -9.72
N LEU A 65 -7.04 13.15 -8.88
CA LEU A 65 -6.68 12.52 -7.64
C LEU A 65 -5.79 11.35 -8.07
N THR A 66 -4.48 11.52 -7.93
CA THR A 66 -3.55 10.44 -8.24
C THR A 66 -3.79 9.39 -7.17
N ALA A 67 -4.18 8.19 -7.59
CA ALA A 67 -4.43 7.07 -6.69
C ALA A 67 -3.27 6.89 -5.70
N GLY A 68 -3.58 6.66 -4.42
CA GLY A 68 -2.59 6.50 -3.36
C GLY A 68 -1.77 5.22 -3.49
N ASP A 69 -2.34 4.19 -4.11
CA ASP A 69 -1.77 2.85 -4.23
C ASP A 69 -2.44 2.06 -5.37
N CYS A 70 -1.93 0.85 -5.66
CA CYS A 70 -2.50 -0.02 -6.69
C CYS A 70 -3.92 -0.53 -6.37
N SER A 71 -4.32 -0.60 -5.10
CA SER A 71 -5.69 -1.00 -4.73
C SER A 71 -6.71 0.05 -5.17
N GLN A 72 -6.41 1.33 -5.01
CA GLN A 72 -7.25 2.42 -5.53
C GLN A 72 -7.26 2.42 -7.06
N VAL A 73 -6.10 2.23 -7.70
CA VAL A 73 -6.02 2.11 -9.18
C VAL A 73 -6.93 0.97 -9.69
N PHE A 74 -6.94 -0.17 -8.99
CA PHE A 74 -7.80 -1.31 -9.32
C PHE A 74 -9.28 -1.02 -9.08
N ALA A 75 -9.62 -0.35 -7.96
CA ALA A 75 -10.98 0.08 -7.64
C ALA A 75 -11.54 1.09 -8.66
N ASP A 76 -10.68 1.92 -9.24
CA ASP A 76 -11.02 2.85 -10.33
C ASP A 76 -11.26 2.14 -11.68
N GLY A 77 -11.18 0.80 -11.71
CA GLY A 77 -11.50 -0.03 -12.87
C GLY A 77 -10.30 -0.40 -13.75
N ASN A 78 -9.07 -0.07 -13.34
CA ASN A 78 -7.87 -0.47 -14.06
C ASN A 78 -7.47 -1.90 -13.68
N VAL A 79 -7.74 -2.86 -14.57
CA VAL A 79 -7.56 -4.30 -14.30
C VAL A 79 -6.35 -4.92 -14.99
N ALA A 80 -5.58 -4.16 -15.76
CA ALA A 80 -4.38 -4.65 -16.42
C ALA A 80 -3.16 -4.55 -15.49
N SER A 81 -2.34 -5.59 -15.41
CA SER A 81 -1.07 -5.50 -14.67
C SER A 81 -0.06 -4.68 -15.45
N GLY A 82 0.74 -3.87 -14.75
CA GLY A 82 1.71 -3.00 -15.41
C GLY A 82 2.23 -1.89 -14.52
N LEU A 83 2.90 -0.93 -15.13
CA LEU A 83 3.39 0.26 -14.43
C LEU A 83 2.29 1.31 -14.30
N TYR A 84 2.15 1.81 -13.09
CA TYR A 84 1.22 2.90 -12.76
C TYR A 84 1.96 3.98 -11.97
N VAL A 85 1.41 5.20 -12.03
CA VAL A 85 1.86 6.31 -11.19
C VAL A 85 0.88 6.46 -10.05
N ILE A 86 1.39 6.36 -8.82
CA ILE A 86 0.64 6.52 -7.59
C ILE A 86 1.24 7.66 -6.76
N ARG A 87 0.48 8.17 -5.78
CA ARG A 87 0.98 9.16 -4.83
C ARG A 87 0.50 8.81 -3.41
N PRO A 88 1.25 7.97 -2.68
CA PRO A 88 0.94 7.67 -1.29
C PRO A 88 0.85 8.94 -0.42
N ASP A 89 -0.04 8.94 0.56
CA ASP A 89 -0.15 10.01 1.54
C ASP A 89 1.17 10.24 2.27
N GLY A 90 1.54 11.51 2.44
CA GLY A 90 2.81 11.90 3.04
C GLY A 90 4.03 11.74 2.13
N SER A 91 3.92 11.05 1.00
CA SER A 91 5.01 10.97 0.02
C SER A 91 5.31 12.35 -0.57
N PRO A 92 6.58 12.79 -0.62
CA PRO A 92 6.94 14.08 -1.20
C PRO A 92 6.65 14.11 -2.71
N THR A 93 6.83 12.99 -3.40
CA THR A 93 6.69 12.86 -4.86
C THR A 93 5.77 11.71 -5.26
N ALA A 94 5.26 11.76 -6.49
CA ALA A 94 4.60 10.60 -7.08
C ALA A 94 5.62 9.49 -7.33
N LEU A 95 5.16 8.24 -7.29
CA LEU A 95 5.97 7.04 -7.45
C LEU A 95 5.48 6.27 -8.68
N THR A 96 6.40 5.78 -9.49
CA THR A 96 6.08 4.74 -10.48
C THR A 96 6.22 3.40 -9.79
N VAL A 97 5.20 2.54 -9.91
CA VAL A 97 5.18 1.22 -9.28
C VAL A 97 4.63 0.18 -10.25
N TYR A 98 4.99 -1.08 -10.05
CA TYR A 98 4.35 -2.19 -10.75
C TYR A 98 3.13 -2.66 -9.95
N CYS A 99 1.94 -2.55 -10.56
CA CYS A 99 0.71 -3.09 -10.02
C CYS A 99 0.42 -4.47 -10.61
N ASP A 100 0.29 -5.48 -9.75
CA ASP A 100 -0.26 -6.78 -10.12
C ASP A 100 -1.78 -6.76 -9.90
N MET A 101 -2.51 -6.82 -11.01
CA MET A 101 -3.97 -6.77 -11.07
C MET A 101 -4.62 -8.15 -11.21
N ASN A 102 -3.82 -9.23 -11.16
CA ASN A 102 -4.33 -10.59 -11.28
C ASN A 102 -4.85 -11.11 -9.92
N ASN A 103 -5.64 -12.19 -9.94
CA ASN A 103 -6.09 -12.93 -8.74
C ASN A 103 -6.71 -12.04 -7.65
N GLY A 104 -7.62 -11.14 -8.04
CA GLY A 104 -8.26 -10.16 -7.15
C GLY A 104 -7.56 -8.80 -7.11
N GLY A 105 -6.35 -8.70 -7.68
CA GLY A 105 -5.70 -7.44 -8.06
C GLY A 105 -5.41 -6.46 -6.93
N GLY A 106 -4.96 -5.27 -7.33
CA GLY A 106 -4.65 -4.16 -6.44
C GLY A 106 -3.33 -4.27 -5.69
N TRP A 107 -2.42 -5.16 -6.10
CA TRP A 107 -1.17 -5.38 -5.40
C TRP A 107 -0.06 -4.46 -5.90
N THR A 108 0.58 -3.74 -4.99
CA THR A 108 1.77 -2.93 -5.28
C THR A 108 3.02 -3.78 -5.04
N VAL A 109 3.76 -4.12 -6.10
CA VAL A 109 5.00 -4.91 -5.98
C VAL A 109 6.15 -4.00 -5.54
N PHE A 110 6.84 -4.39 -4.46
CA PHE A 110 7.96 -3.62 -3.92
C PHE A 110 9.30 -4.37 -3.95
N GLN A 111 9.29 -5.69 -4.15
CA GLN A 111 10.51 -6.48 -4.36
C GLN A 111 10.26 -7.56 -5.41
N ARG A 112 11.24 -7.77 -6.29
CA ARG A 112 11.25 -8.90 -7.24
C ARG A 112 12.64 -9.52 -7.35
N ARG A 113 12.71 -10.85 -7.22
CA ARG A 113 13.88 -11.70 -7.57
C ARG A 113 13.47 -12.74 -8.60
N ARG A 114 14.34 -13.08 -9.54
CA ARG A 114 14.07 -14.05 -10.60
C ARG A 114 15.29 -14.65 -11.29
N ASP A 115 16.35 -13.89 -11.50
CA ASP A 115 17.45 -14.30 -12.37
C ASP A 115 18.86 -13.96 -11.86
N GLY A 116 18.95 -13.21 -10.76
CA GLY A 116 20.20 -12.84 -10.11
C GLY A 116 21.03 -11.81 -10.87
N LYS A 117 20.43 -11.05 -11.80
CA LYS A 117 21.15 -9.98 -12.53
C LYS A 117 21.40 -8.76 -11.67
N GLU A 118 20.57 -8.52 -10.65
CA GLU A 118 20.70 -7.37 -9.77
C GLU A 118 21.39 -7.76 -8.46
N SER A 119 22.38 -6.95 -8.04
CA SER A 119 23.01 -7.14 -6.73
C SER A 119 22.15 -6.52 -5.64
N PHE A 120 21.84 -7.30 -4.60
CA PHE A 120 21.13 -6.85 -3.40
C PHE A 120 22.08 -6.58 -2.22
N ASP A 121 23.39 -6.74 -2.41
CA ASP A 121 24.41 -6.25 -1.47
C ASP A 121 24.60 -4.74 -1.69
N ARG A 122 23.70 -3.95 -1.08
CA ARG A 122 23.55 -2.51 -1.31
C ARG A 122 23.58 -1.72 0.01
N SER A 123 23.98 -0.47 -0.10
CA SER A 123 24.09 0.45 1.04
C SER A 123 22.72 0.87 1.59
N TRP A 124 22.72 1.47 2.79
CA TRP A 124 21.51 2.04 3.40
C TRP A 124 20.77 3.01 2.48
N VAL A 125 21.51 3.92 1.83
CA VAL A 125 20.94 4.94 0.95
C VAL A 125 20.27 4.33 -0.28
N GLU A 126 20.86 3.26 -0.82
CA GLU A 126 20.28 2.53 -1.96
C GLU A 126 19.01 1.77 -1.54
N TYR A 127 19.02 1.07 -0.40
CA TYR A 127 17.81 0.42 0.13
C TYR A 127 16.72 1.42 0.51
N LYS A 128 17.09 2.62 0.96
CA LYS A 128 16.16 3.71 1.26
C LYS A 128 15.41 4.18 0.01
N HIS A 129 16.14 4.48 -1.06
CA HIS A 129 15.55 5.07 -2.28
C HIS A 129 15.12 4.06 -3.34
N GLY A 130 15.56 2.80 -3.21
CA GLY A 130 15.31 1.75 -4.18
C GLY A 130 16.42 1.61 -5.23
N PHE A 131 16.46 0.45 -5.86
CA PHE A 131 17.43 0.08 -6.89
C PHE A 131 16.89 -1.05 -7.79
N GLY A 132 17.63 -1.33 -8.86
CA GLY A 132 17.29 -2.36 -9.84
C GLY A 132 16.41 -1.86 -10.97
N ASP A 133 15.83 -2.80 -11.72
CA ASP A 133 15.07 -2.53 -12.94
C ASP A 133 13.58 -2.75 -12.73
N LEU A 134 12.91 -1.72 -12.19
CA LEU A 134 11.45 -1.70 -12.05
C LEU A 134 10.72 -1.65 -13.39
N HIS A 135 11.35 -1.08 -14.43
CA HIS A 135 10.68 -0.77 -15.70
C HIS A 135 10.60 -1.99 -16.62
N SER A 136 11.49 -2.96 -16.44
CA SER A 136 11.44 -4.23 -17.15
C SER A 136 10.45 -5.21 -16.51
N PRO A 137 9.61 -5.90 -17.30
CA PRO A 137 8.74 -6.96 -16.78
C PRO A 137 9.53 -8.11 -16.14
N ASP A 138 10.77 -8.32 -16.57
CA ASP A 138 11.65 -9.36 -16.06
C ASP A 138 12.76 -8.81 -15.14
N GLY A 139 12.71 -7.53 -14.79
CA GLY A 139 13.73 -6.90 -13.95
C GLY A 139 13.61 -7.28 -12.47
N GLU A 140 14.76 -7.36 -11.80
CA GLU A 140 14.85 -7.48 -10.35
C GLU A 140 15.00 -6.09 -9.73
N PHE A 141 14.30 -5.84 -8.64
CA PHE A 141 14.34 -4.52 -8.00
C PHE A 141 13.94 -4.58 -6.53
N TRP A 142 14.31 -3.52 -5.82
CA TRP A 142 13.78 -3.11 -4.53
C TRP A 142 13.22 -1.69 -4.68
N LEU A 143 11.93 -1.50 -4.37
CA LEU A 143 11.25 -0.21 -4.58
C LEU A 143 11.83 0.92 -3.72
N GLY A 144 12.32 0.59 -2.52
CA GLY A 144 12.85 1.54 -1.55
C GLY A 144 12.08 1.50 -0.23
N ASN A 145 12.80 1.67 0.88
CA ASN A 145 12.21 1.68 2.22
C ASN A 145 11.37 2.93 2.46
N ASP A 146 11.75 4.10 1.91
CA ASP A 146 10.95 5.33 1.99
C ASP A 146 9.59 5.14 1.28
N PRO A 147 9.53 4.73 -0.02
CA PRO A 147 8.29 4.35 -0.68
C PRO A 147 7.43 3.35 0.10
N LEU A 148 8.05 2.31 0.65
CA LEU A 148 7.35 1.26 1.39
C LEU A 148 6.77 1.77 2.71
N HIS A 149 7.50 2.63 3.42
CA HIS A 149 7.01 3.32 4.61
C HIS A 149 5.79 4.18 4.28
N TYR A 150 5.86 5.01 3.23
CA TYR A 150 4.73 5.85 2.83
C TYR A 150 3.51 5.02 2.46
N LEU A 151 3.69 3.96 1.66
CA LEU A 151 2.61 3.04 1.29
C LEU A 151 1.91 2.47 2.51
N THR A 152 2.68 1.87 3.42
CA THR A 152 2.13 1.13 4.57
C THR A 152 1.68 1.99 5.74
N SER A 153 1.90 3.32 5.67
CA SER A 153 1.47 4.26 6.71
C SER A 153 0.13 4.92 6.43
N GLN A 154 -0.47 4.69 5.25
CA GLN A 154 -1.76 5.28 4.86
C GLN A 154 -2.97 4.57 5.49
N GLY A 155 -2.78 3.35 5.98
CA GLY A 155 -3.85 2.50 6.49
C GLY A 155 -3.36 1.10 6.82
N ASN A 156 -4.27 0.13 6.81
CA ASN A 156 -3.93 -1.26 7.03
C ASN A 156 -3.58 -1.93 5.70
N TYR A 157 -2.41 -2.57 5.66
CA TYR A 157 -1.90 -3.26 4.48
C TYR A 157 -1.62 -4.71 4.80
N ASP A 158 -1.93 -5.58 3.85
CA ASP A 158 -1.50 -6.97 3.86
C ASP A 158 -0.24 -7.11 3.00
N LEU A 159 0.70 -7.92 3.47
CA LEU A 159 1.86 -8.36 2.70
C LEU A 159 1.57 -9.73 2.10
N ARG A 160 1.88 -9.91 0.82
CA ARG A 160 1.93 -11.22 0.16
C ARG A 160 3.32 -11.44 -0.45
N ILE A 161 3.85 -12.63 -0.19
CA ILE A 161 5.12 -13.12 -0.74
C ILE A 161 4.80 -14.36 -1.57
N ASN A 162 5.00 -14.28 -2.88
CA ASN A 162 4.94 -15.43 -3.77
C ASN A 162 6.35 -15.93 -4.07
N MET A 163 6.55 -17.24 -4.01
CA MET A 163 7.84 -17.89 -4.22
C MET A 163 7.70 -19.08 -5.18
N GLU A 164 8.73 -19.32 -5.99
CA GLU A 164 8.87 -20.49 -6.86
C GLU A 164 10.27 -21.08 -6.71
N ASP A 165 10.39 -22.40 -6.71
CA ASP A 165 11.66 -23.11 -6.70
C ASP A 165 12.11 -23.53 -8.12
N PHE A 166 13.27 -24.16 -8.23
CA PHE A 166 13.80 -24.60 -9.53
C PHE A 166 13.09 -25.84 -10.11
N GLU A 167 12.23 -26.48 -9.34
CA GLU A 167 11.39 -27.60 -9.77
C GLU A 167 10.01 -27.14 -10.26
N GLY A 168 9.71 -25.84 -10.13
CA GLY A 168 8.45 -25.23 -10.54
C GLY A 168 7.36 -25.31 -9.48
N ASN A 169 7.69 -25.73 -8.25
CA ASN A 169 6.73 -25.71 -7.15
C ASN A 169 6.57 -24.26 -6.66
N GLN A 170 5.33 -23.85 -6.41
CA GLN A 170 5.00 -22.52 -5.95
C GLN A 170 4.45 -22.54 -4.52
N ARG A 171 4.90 -21.60 -3.69
CA ARG A 171 4.39 -21.38 -2.34
C ARG A 171 4.18 -19.90 -2.08
N TYR A 172 3.36 -19.60 -1.08
CA TYR A 172 3.11 -18.23 -0.66
C TYR A 172 3.06 -18.11 0.87
N ALA A 173 3.37 -16.90 1.32
CA ALA A 173 3.20 -16.43 2.69
C ALA A 173 2.45 -15.10 2.65
N GLU A 174 1.46 -14.94 3.53
CA GLU A 174 0.70 -13.72 3.71
C GLU A 174 0.74 -13.29 5.16
N TYR A 175 0.86 -11.98 5.38
CA TYR A 175 0.87 -11.39 6.71
C TYR A 175 -0.07 -10.19 6.75
N LYS A 176 -0.93 -10.14 7.77
CA LYS A 176 -1.79 -8.99 8.00
C LYS A 176 -1.07 -7.84 8.71
N ASN A 177 -1.62 -6.64 8.55
CA ASN A 177 -1.17 -5.42 9.22
C ASN A 177 0.35 -5.18 9.05
N PHE A 178 0.83 -5.43 7.84
CA PHE A 178 2.21 -5.17 7.46
C PHE A 178 2.48 -3.68 7.48
N LYS A 179 3.50 -3.28 8.25
CA LYS A 179 3.93 -1.89 8.33
C LYS A 179 5.43 -1.78 8.44
N VAL A 180 5.96 -0.75 7.78
CA VAL A 180 7.36 -0.34 7.89
C VAL A 180 7.39 1.08 8.46
N ASP A 181 8.09 1.28 9.57
CA ASP A 181 8.22 2.60 10.20
C ASP A 181 9.14 3.55 9.41
N ASP A 182 9.15 4.83 9.79
CA ASP A 182 10.04 5.84 9.21
C ASP A 182 11.52 5.58 9.61
N GLU A 183 12.43 6.19 8.85
CA GLU A 183 13.86 6.28 9.16
C GLU A 183 14.13 7.18 10.37
N LYS A 184 13.48 8.35 10.41
CA LYS A 184 13.96 9.51 11.20
C LYS A 184 13.75 9.39 12.69
N VAL A 185 12.88 8.49 13.13
CA VAL A 185 12.84 8.12 14.54
C VAL A 185 14.07 7.25 14.76
N LYS A 186 15.16 7.81 15.31
CA LYS A 186 16.42 7.09 15.64
C LYS A 186 16.23 5.78 16.42
N GLN A 187 15.00 5.50 16.88
CA GLN A 187 14.62 4.27 17.54
C GLN A 187 14.00 3.21 16.61
N THR A 188 13.47 3.54 15.42
CA THR A 188 12.73 2.60 14.56
C THR A 188 13.53 2.08 13.36
N HIS A 189 14.28 2.91 12.60
CA HIS A 189 15.11 2.46 11.46
C HIS A 189 14.38 1.47 10.52
N TYR A 190 13.26 1.89 9.93
CA TYR A 190 12.39 1.04 9.11
C TYR A 190 11.97 -0.26 9.82
N GLN A 191 11.57 -0.15 11.09
CA GLN A 191 11.12 -1.29 11.87
C GLN A 191 9.96 -2.01 11.17
N LEU A 192 10.07 -3.33 11.07
CA LEU A 192 9.06 -4.22 10.54
C LEU A 192 8.02 -4.54 11.60
N HIS A 193 6.76 -4.45 11.19
CA HIS A 193 5.61 -4.93 11.95
C HIS A 193 4.85 -5.95 11.11
N LEU A 194 4.56 -7.09 11.72
CA LEU A 194 3.81 -8.20 11.14
C LEU A 194 2.84 -8.73 12.20
N GLU A 195 1.64 -9.09 11.75
CA GLU A 195 0.66 -9.81 12.55
C GLU A 195 0.30 -11.14 11.88
N GLU A 196 -0.98 -11.54 11.90
CA GLU A 196 -1.47 -12.86 11.50
C GLU A 196 -0.83 -13.38 10.21
N PHE A 197 -0.15 -14.53 10.32
CA PHE A 197 0.41 -15.26 9.20
C PHE A 197 -0.62 -16.25 8.63
N THR A 198 -0.67 -16.34 7.30
CA THR A 198 -1.29 -17.46 6.57
C THR A 198 -0.43 -17.88 5.38
N GLY A 199 -0.67 -19.06 4.84
CA GLY A 199 -0.01 -19.54 3.62
C GLY A 199 0.62 -20.92 3.78
N ASN A 200 1.12 -21.44 2.67
CA ASN A 200 1.66 -22.80 2.60
C ASN A 200 3.20 -22.83 2.61
N ALA A 201 3.88 -21.68 2.61
CA ALA A 201 5.35 -21.61 2.69
C ALA A 201 5.91 -21.85 4.11
N GLY A 202 5.06 -21.84 5.14
CA GLY A 202 5.47 -21.79 6.54
C GLY A 202 6.03 -20.41 6.93
N ASP A 203 5.92 -20.06 8.21
CA ASP A 203 6.27 -18.72 8.69
C ASP A 203 7.76 -18.58 9.00
N ALA A 204 8.55 -18.13 8.01
CA ALA A 204 9.97 -17.85 8.20
C ALA A 204 10.25 -16.50 8.87
N LEU A 205 9.24 -15.65 9.04
CA LEU A 205 9.35 -14.35 9.71
C LEU A 205 8.75 -14.39 11.12
N ALA A 206 8.51 -15.59 11.68
CA ALA A 206 7.91 -15.82 12.99
C ALA A 206 8.59 -15.00 14.11
N ASP A 207 9.93 -14.88 14.06
CA ASP A 207 10.72 -14.12 15.04
C ASP A 207 10.52 -12.59 14.93
N ALA A 208 9.93 -12.10 13.82
CA ALA A 208 9.66 -10.69 13.57
C ALA A 208 8.24 -10.25 13.94
N HIS A 209 7.35 -11.18 14.35
CA HIS A 209 6.00 -10.82 14.78
C HIS A 209 6.03 -9.93 16.02
N THR A 210 5.22 -8.87 16.01
CA THR A 210 5.07 -7.96 17.16
C THR A 210 4.24 -8.60 18.28
N LEU A 211 3.36 -9.53 17.92
CA LEU A 211 2.46 -10.27 18.80
C LEU A 211 2.67 -11.77 18.60
N SER A 212 3.16 -12.47 19.63
CA SER A 212 3.19 -13.93 19.59
C SER A 212 1.78 -14.52 19.79
N PRO A 213 1.34 -15.49 18.99
CA PRO A 213 0.08 -16.20 19.22
C PRO A 213 0.04 -16.81 20.62
N GLY A 214 -0.95 -16.41 21.43
CA GLY A 214 -1.15 -16.95 22.79
C GLY A 214 -0.58 -16.11 23.94
N GLY A 215 -0.26 -14.83 23.73
CA GLY A 215 0.12 -13.89 24.81
C GLY A 215 1.46 -14.21 25.49
N LYS A 216 2.12 -15.30 25.10
CA LYS A 216 3.50 -15.61 25.45
C LYS A 216 4.38 -14.82 24.51
N LYS A 217 4.82 -13.63 24.94
CA LYS A 217 6.01 -12.99 24.36
C LYS A 217 7.08 -14.07 24.21
N TRP A 218 7.37 -14.53 22.99
CA TRP A 218 8.67 -15.11 22.70
C TRP A 218 9.66 -13.96 22.63
N ALA A 219 9.72 -13.21 23.74
CA ALA A 219 10.70 -12.16 23.92
C ALA A 219 12.03 -12.88 23.99
N ASN A 220 12.72 -12.91 22.85
CA ASN A 220 14.14 -13.08 22.85
C ASN A 220 14.71 -12.06 23.85
N PRO A 221 15.41 -12.50 24.91
CA PRO A 221 15.97 -11.59 25.90
C PRO A 221 16.88 -10.51 25.29
N GLY A 222 17.34 -10.70 24.05
CA GLY A 222 18.18 -9.76 23.29
C GLY A 222 17.48 -8.93 22.20
N LEU A 223 16.24 -9.23 21.79
CA LEU A 223 15.56 -8.49 20.69
C LEU A 223 14.66 -7.35 21.20
N GLY A 224 14.50 -7.23 22.52
CA GLY A 224 13.65 -6.24 23.15
C GLY A 224 12.17 -6.41 22.77
N SER A 225 11.31 -5.53 23.27
CA SER A 225 9.90 -5.50 22.87
C SER A 225 9.67 -4.65 21.62
N SER A 226 10.73 -4.43 20.84
CA SER A 226 10.87 -3.27 19.95
C SER A 226 10.92 -3.65 18.47
N GLY A 227 10.35 -4.81 18.09
CA GLY A 227 10.31 -5.27 16.69
C GLY A 227 11.68 -5.53 16.06
N VAL A 228 11.69 -5.84 14.77
CA VAL A 228 12.93 -6.09 14.00
C VAL A 228 13.19 -4.91 13.09
N LYS A 229 14.39 -4.32 13.18
CA LYS A 229 14.78 -3.13 12.44
C LYS A 229 15.54 -3.52 11.17
N PHE A 230 15.48 -2.65 10.16
CA PHE A 230 16.23 -2.88 8.93
C PHE A 230 17.71 -2.59 9.15
N SER A 231 18.58 -3.37 8.53
CA SER A 231 20.04 -3.23 8.64
C SER A 231 20.68 -3.44 7.27
N THR A 232 21.78 -2.72 7.02
CA THR A 232 22.65 -2.83 5.83
C THR A 232 24.12 -2.80 6.27
N PHE A 233 25.06 -3.04 5.37
CA PHE A 233 26.46 -3.26 5.76
C PHE A 233 27.11 -1.99 6.32
N ASP A 234 26.62 -0.82 5.89
CA ASP A 234 27.07 0.51 6.31
C ASP A 234 26.21 1.11 7.43
N GLN A 235 25.06 0.51 7.74
CA GLN A 235 24.18 0.94 8.83
C GLN A 235 23.55 -0.25 9.58
N PRO A 236 24.33 -1.00 10.38
CA PRO A 236 23.81 -2.02 11.28
C PRO A 236 23.21 -1.39 12.55
N ASN A 237 22.14 -1.97 13.10
CA ASN A 237 21.54 -1.45 14.35
C ASN A 237 22.33 -1.81 15.61
N ASN A 238 23.10 -2.90 15.58
CA ASN A 238 23.90 -3.41 16.69
C ASN A 238 24.97 -4.38 16.16
N GLU A 239 25.81 -4.93 17.05
CA GLU A 239 26.90 -5.85 16.66
C GLU A 239 26.40 -7.19 16.10
N ALA A 240 25.27 -7.71 16.60
CA ALA A 240 24.69 -8.93 16.07
C ALA A 240 24.18 -8.71 14.63
N ASP A 241 23.48 -7.61 14.39
CA ASP A 241 23.06 -7.19 13.04
C ASP A 241 24.28 -7.02 12.12
N SER A 242 25.36 -6.40 12.59
CA SER A 242 26.61 -6.23 11.83
C SER A 242 27.18 -7.57 11.38
N GLN A 243 27.19 -8.57 12.27
CA GLN A 243 27.60 -9.93 11.91
C GLN A 243 26.65 -10.53 10.86
N CYS A 244 25.34 -10.40 11.05
CA CYS A 244 24.36 -10.96 10.12
C CYS A 244 24.46 -10.36 8.72
N VAL A 245 24.55 -9.04 8.60
CA VAL A 245 24.69 -8.38 7.30
C VAL A 245 25.97 -8.83 6.59
N ARG A 246 27.09 -8.96 7.31
CA ARG A 246 28.36 -9.45 6.74
C ARG A 246 28.25 -10.88 6.21
N LEU A 247 27.48 -11.73 6.89
CA LEU A 247 27.29 -13.13 6.49
C LEU A 247 26.32 -13.25 5.32
N SER A 248 25.22 -12.49 5.31
CA SER A 248 24.13 -12.60 4.34
C SER A 248 24.27 -11.69 3.11
N LYS A 249 25.17 -10.67 3.16
CA LYS A 249 25.46 -9.71 2.08
C LYS A 249 24.20 -9.10 1.45
N SER A 250 23.30 -8.63 2.29
CA SER A 250 22.06 -7.99 1.87
C SER A 250 21.58 -6.98 2.91
N GLY A 251 20.62 -6.14 2.51
CA GLY A 251 19.80 -5.38 3.43
C GLY A 251 18.55 -6.16 3.80
N TRP A 252 18.26 -6.28 5.10
CA TRP A 252 17.09 -7.02 5.59
C TRP A 252 16.70 -6.62 7.01
N TRP A 253 15.53 -7.09 7.44
CA TRP A 253 15.12 -7.13 8.83
C TRP A 253 15.77 -8.33 9.52
N PHE A 254 17.06 -8.18 9.85
CA PHE A 254 17.83 -9.25 10.46
C PHE A 254 17.41 -9.45 11.92
N SER A 255 16.81 -10.59 12.23
CA SER A 255 16.47 -10.98 13.60
C SER A 255 17.62 -11.79 14.20
N ARG A 256 17.53 -13.13 14.23
CA ARG A 256 18.66 -14.03 14.49
C ARG A 256 19.44 -14.26 13.20
N CYS A 257 19.91 -13.17 12.61
CA CYS A 257 20.25 -13.07 11.19
C CYS A 257 19.02 -13.32 10.33
N ASP A 258 18.80 -14.52 9.84
CA ASP A 258 17.63 -14.79 9.02
C ASP A 258 17.14 -16.23 9.09
N SER A 259 15.81 -16.36 9.04
CA SER A 259 15.14 -17.60 8.64
C SER A 259 14.44 -17.43 7.29
N GLY A 260 14.35 -16.20 6.76
CA GLY A 260 13.66 -15.88 5.52
C GLY A 260 14.24 -14.63 4.84
N ASN A 261 15.53 -14.65 4.47
CA ASN A 261 16.16 -13.54 3.77
C ASN A 261 15.99 -13.67 2.24
N LEU A 262 15.04 -12.91 1.70
CA LEU A 262 14.73 -12.92 0.28
C LEU A 262 15.61 -11.95 -0.55
N ASN A 263 16.49 -11.21 0.13
CA ASN A 263 17.42 -10.27 -0.48
C ASN A 263 18.86 -10.84 -0.59
N GLY A 264 19.09 -12.09 -0.19
CA GLY A 264 20.41 -12.71 -0.28
C GLY A 264 20.94 -12.90 -1.70
N HIS A 265 22.15 -13.43 -1.80
CA HIS A 265 22.82 -13.81 -3.04
C HIS A 265 22.00 -14.83 -3.84
N TYR A 266 21.95 -14.65 -5.15
CA TYR A 266 21.16 -15.51 -6.02
C TYR A 266 21.95 -16.75 -6.44
N TYR A 267 21.68 -17.89 -5.81
CA TYR A 267 22.13 -19.19 -6.30
C TYR A 267 21.01 -19.92 -7.03
N LYS A 268 21.36 -20.93 -7.82
CA LYS A 268 20.41 -21.73 -8.59
C LYS A 268 20.06 -23.03 -7.87
N GLY A 269 19.12 -22.96 -6.92
CA GLY A 269 18.63 -24.11 -6.17
C GLY A 269 19.55 -24.46 -5.00
N PRO A 270 19.86 -25.75 -4.77
CA PRO A 270 20.82 -26.15 -3.75
C PRO A 270 22.18 -25.51 -4.00
N TYR A 271 22.83 -25.00 -2.95
CA TYR A 271 24.12 -24.32 -3.10
C TYR A 271 25.08 -24.64 -1.96
N GLU A 272 26.37 -24.50 -2.25
CA GLU A 272 27.46 -24.59 -1.29
C GLU A 272 28.21 -23.26 -1.28
N ALA A 273 28.27 -22.64 -0.10
CA ALA A 273 28.94 -21.37 0.11
C ALA A 273 29.55 -21.33 1.53
N MET A 274 30.39 -20.32 1.81
CA MET A 274 30.97 -20.17 3.15
C MET A 274 29.92 -19.88 4.22
N THR A 275 28.83 -19.23 3.82
CA THR A 275 27.71 -18.82 4.67
C THR A 275 26.41 -19.16 3.97
N ASN A 276 25.30 -19.20 4.70
CA ASN A 276 23.97 -19.39 4.15
C ASN A 276 23.42 -18.08 3.55
N ASP A 277 24.17 -17.45 2.64
CA ASP A 277 23.90 -16.12 2.09
C ASP A 277 22.94 -16.09 0.89
N GLY A 278 22.15 -17.14 0.68
CA GLY A 278 21.26 -17.28 -0.47
C GLY A 278 19.93 -16.53 -0.36
N VAL A 279 19.10 -16.60 -1.40
CA VAL A 279 17.68 -16.21 -1.32
C VAL A 279 16.92 -17.31 -0.59
N VAL A 280 16.78 -17.20 0.72
CA VAL A 280 16.37 -18.32 1.59
C VAL A 280 14.98 -18.13 2.18
N TRP A 281 14.22 -19.24 2.23
CA TRP A 281 13.01 -19.39 3.04
C TRP A 281 13.05 -20.71 3.81
N TYR A 282 13.54 -20.65 5.05
CA TYR A 282 13.95 -21.81 5.85
C TYR A 282 12.83 -22.82 6.07
N THR A 283 11.62 -22.35 6.35
CA THR A 283 10.44 -23.19 6.63
C THR A 283 9.99 -24.01 5.42
N TRP A 284 10.53 -23.74 4.23
CA TRP A 284 10.28 -24.54 3.03
C TRP A 284 11.47 -25.42 2.64
N HIS A 285 12.63 -24.84 2.34
CA HIS A 285 13.79 -25.58 1.79
C HIS A 285 15.03 -25.58 2.70
N GLY A 286 14.93 -25.04 3.92
CA GLY A 286 16.09 -24.86 4.81
C GLY A 286 17.04 -23.76 4.34
N TRP A 287 18.23 -23.70 4.92
CA TRP A 287 19.21 -22.62 4.68
C TRP A 287 20.09 -22.79 3.43
N TRP A 288 20.17 -23.99 2.84
CA TRP A 288 21.13 -24.30 1.77
C TRP A 288 20.47 -24.47 0.40
N TYR A 289 19.35 -23.79 0.22
CA TYR A 289 18.61 -23.74 -1.04
C TYR A 289 18.21 -22.30 -1.33
N SER A 290 18.55 -21.83 -2.52
CA SER A 290 18.18 -20.50 -3.00
C SER A 290 16.92 -20.59 -3.87
N ILE A 291 15.89 -19.84 -3.48
CA ILE A 291 14.60 -19.73 -4.18
C ILE A 291 14.81 -19.12 -5.58
N LYS A 292 14.12 -19.66 -6.58
CA LYS A 292 14.26 -19.25 -7.99
C LYS A 292 13.64 -17.89 -8.26
N SER A 293 12.41 -17.66 -7.78
CA SER A 293 11.75 -16.37 -7.94
C SER A 293 10.96 -15.98 -6.71
N VAL A 294 10.99 -14.69 -6.42
CA VAL A 294 10.30 -14.06 -5.30
C VAL A 294 9.58 -12.81 -5.81
N VAL A 295 8.33 -12.63 -5.39
CA VAL A 295 7.60 -11.37 -5.56
C VAL A 295 7.01 -10.99 -4.20
N MET A 296 7.43 -9.85 -3.65
CA MET A 296 6.82 -9.27 -2.46
C MET A 296 5.95 -8.08 -2.85
N MET A 297 4.72 -8.06 -2.36
CA MET A 297 3.73 -7.06 -2.70
C MET A 297 2.82 -6.74 -1.54
N VAL A 298 2.33 -5.50 -1.51
CA VAL A 298 1.40 -5.00 -0.49
C VAL A 298 0.10 -4.56 -1.11
N ARG A 299 -0.98 -4.68 -0.35
CA ARG A 299 -2.31 -4.21 -0.77
C ARG A 299 -3.07 -3.65 0.42
N ALA A 300 -3.75 -2.54 0.23
CA ALA A 300 -4.62 -1.99 1.27
C ALA A 300 -5.77 -2.97 1.53
N VAL A 301 -6.04 -3.23 2.81
CA VAL A 301 -7.23 -3.97 3.21
C VAL A 301 -8.40 -2.98 3.11
N ASN A 302 -9.38 -3.25 2.25
CA ASN A 302 -10.57 -2.42 2.11
C ASN A 302 -11.21 -2.17 3.48
N ILE A 303 -11.03 -0.96 4.01
CA ILE A 303 -11.94 -0.41 5.00
C ILE A 303 -13.07 0.18 4.17
N ASP A 304 -14.13 -0.58 3.93
CA ASP A 304 -15.39 -0.08 3.37
C ASP A 304 -16.06 1.02 4.26
N ALA A 305 -15.36 1.59 5.25
CA ALA A 305 -15.93 2.46 6.28
C ALA A 305 -15.78 3.98 6.04
N CYS A 306 -15.22 4.46 4.94
CA CYS A 306 -15.18 5.92 4.67
C CYS A 306 -16.33 6.45 3.78
N PHE A 307 -17.17 5.58 3.20
CA PHE A 307 -18.29 6.02 2.37
C PHE A 307 -19.70 5.71 2.92
N ASP A 308 -19.82 4.96 4.02
CA ASP A 308 -21.13 4.65 4.62
C ASP A 308 -21.55 5.62 5.75
N GLU A 309 -20.66 6.45 6.30
CA GLU A 309 -21.00 7.34 7.44
C GLU A 309 -21.68 8.67 7.04
N LYS A 310 -22.06 8.87 5.77
CA LYS A 310 -22.77 10.08 5.30
C LYS A 310 -24.15 9.82 4.68
N ARG A 311 -24.79 8.68 4.99
CA ARG A 311 -26.18 8.40 4.59
C ARG A 311 -27.18 8.20 5.73
N GLU A 312 -26.83 8.60 6.95
CA GLU A 312 -27.79 8.75 8.03
C GLU A 312 -27.59 10.10 8.72
N TYR A 313 -28.21 11.16 8.20
CA TYR A 313 -28.94 12.18 8.97
C TYR A 313 -29.75 13.10 8.05
#